data_AF-A0AAD5AW65-F1
#
_entry.id   AF-A0AAD5AW65-F1
#
_cell.length_a   1.000
_cell.length_b   1.000
_cell.length_c   1.000
_cell.angle_alpha   90.00
_cell.angle_beta   90.00
_cell.angle_gamma   90.00
#
_symmetry.space_group_name_H-M   'P 1'
#
loop_
_entity.id
_entity.type
_entity.pdbx_description
1 polymer ?
#
loop_
_entity_poly.entity_id
_entity_poly.type
_entity_poly.pdbx_seq_one_letter_code
_entity_poly.pdbx_strand_id
1 'polypeptide(L)'
;GKKGHKGRSKQFSNPEEIERQMRAQRELEENGEVARDSASESEEESSSEDEKSQKRNGVQGLIEIENPNRVSQKSKKAAEVDIDAPRELTRKEREEIEKQKAKERYMKLHLEGKTDQARADLARLAIIKKQREDAAKKREEQRKEKEAQEAKSKR
;
A
#
# COMPACT_ATOMS: atom_id res chain seq x y z
N GLY A 1 -26.65 -17.10 33.07
CA GLY A 1 -26.06 -15.75 33.19
C GLY A 1 -24.95 -15.59 32.16
N LYS A 2 -24.97 -14.53 31.34
CA LYS A 2 -23.94 -14.25 30.32
C LYS A 2 -22.66 -13.78 31.02
N LYS A 3 -21.55 -14.52 30.87
CA LYS A 3 -20.22 -14.15 31.38
C LYS A 3 -19.76 -12.86 30.71
N GLY A 4 -19.49 -11.82 31.51
CA GLY A 4 -19.00 -10.54 31.00
C GLY A 4 -17.54 -10.65 30.54
N HIS A 5 -17.26 -10.29 29.28
CA HIS A 5 -15.92 -10.18 28.73
C HIS A 5 -15.22 -8.87 29.14
N LYS A 6 -15.22 -8.53 30.43
CA LYS A 6 -14.48 -7.38 30.94
C LYS A 6 -13.18 -7.88 31.58
N GLY A 7 -12.06 -7.64 30.89
CA GLY A 7 -10.73 -7.90 31.44
C GLY A 7 -9.87 -8.96 30.74
N ARG A 8 -10.22 -9.43 29.53
CA ARG A 8 -9.25 -10.23 28.75
C ARG A 8 -8.09 -9.30 28.38
N SER A 9 -6.91 -9.56 28.95
CA SER A 9 -5.68 -8.84 28.63
C SER A 9 -5.48 -8.85 27.12
N LYS A 10 -5.19 -7.69 26.53
CA LYS A 10 -4.83 -7.59 25.11
C LYS A 10 -3.52 -8.35 24.93
N GLN A 11 -3.61 -9.55 24.37
CA GLN A 11 -2.44 -10.29 23.92
C GLN A 11 -1.94 -9.55 22.68
N PHE A 12 -0.78 -8.91 22.80
CA PHE A 12 -0.12 -8.32 21.64
C PHE A 12 0.62 -9.45 20.95
N SER A 13 0.22 -9.79 19.73
CA SER A 13 0.93 -10.76 18.91
C SER A 13 2.39 -10.32 18.73
N ASN A 14 3.32 -11.27 18.75
CA ASN A 14 4.74 -11.00 18.56
C ASN A 14 4.96 -10.35 17.17
N PRO A 15 5.78 -9.29 17.01
CA PRO A 15 6.05 -8.66 15.72
C PRO A 15 6.38 -9.66 14.59
N GLU A 16 7.15 -10.71 14.86
CA GLU A 16 7.46 -11.75 13.86
C GLU A 16 6.23 -12.56 13.42
N GLU A 17 5.25 -12.71 14.31
CA GLU A 17 4.01 -13.43 14.04
C GLU A 17 3.04 -12.58 13.20
N ILE A 18 3.03 -11.26 13.43
CA ILE A 18 2.30 -10.30 12.62
C ILE A 18 2.88 -10.26 11.21
N GLU A 19 4.21 -10.19 11.07
CA GLU A 19 4.88 -10.23 9.76
C GLU A 19 4.62 -11.54 9.03
N ARG A 20 4.68 -12.68 9.72
CA ARG A 20 4.34 -13.98 9.14
C ARG A 20 2.88 -14.03 8.66
N GLN A 21 1.95 -13.46 9.43
CA GLN A 21 0.54 -13.42 9.07
C GLN A 21 0.26 -12.52 7.87
N MET A 22 0.91 -11.35 7.81
CA MET A 22 0.82 -10.43 6.66
C MET A 22 1.45 -11.04 5.41
N ARG A 23 2.58 -11.74 5.56
CA ARG A 23 3.23 -12.46 4.46
C ARG A 23 2.35 -13.59 3.93
N ALA A 24 1.77 -14.38 4.83
CA ALA A 24 0.85 -15.45 4.47
C ALA A 24 -0.42 -14.93 3.79
N GLN A 25 -0.97 -13.79 4.23
CA GLN A 25 -2.09 -13.14 3.54
C GLN A 25 -1.69 -12.68 2.13
N ARG A 26 -0.53 -12.04 1.98
CA ARG A 26 -0.03 -11.60 0.68
C ARG A 26 0.20 -12.78 -0.27
N GLU A 27 0.76 -13.87 0.23
CA GLU A 27 1.00 -15.10 -0.54
C GLU A 27 -0.32 -15.82 -0.90
N LEU A 28 -1.35 -15.72 -0.07
CA LEU A 28 -2.71 -16.21 -0.37
C LEU A 28 -3.46 -15.31 -1.36
N GLU A 29 -3.21 -14.00 -1.36
CA GLU A 29 -3.75 -13.09 -2.38
C GLU A 29 -3.04 -13.30 -3.73
N GLU A 30 -1.71 -13.43 -3.72
CA GLU A 30 -0.89 -13.73 -4.90
C GLU A 30 -1.20 -15.11 -5.51
N ASN A 31 -1.45 -16.13 -4.69
CA ASN A 31 -1.92 -17.44 -5.16
C ASN A 31 -3.45 -17.54 -5.32
N GLY A 32 -4.22 -16.59 -4.80
CA GLY A 32 -5.69 -16.56 -4.83
C GLY A 32 -6.26 -15.75 -5.99
N GLU A 33 -5.45 -14.91 -6.63
CA GLU A 33 -5.80 -14.20 -7.87
C GLU A 33 -6.02 -15.14 -9.06
N VAL A 34 -5.52 -16.39 -9.02
CA VAL A 34 -5.83 -17.39 -10.06
C VAL A 34 -7.18 -18.10 -9.89
N ALA A 35 -7.95 -17.85 -8.81
CA ALA A 35 -9.21 -18.54 -8.55
C ALA A 35 -10.45 -17.63 -8.42
N ARG A 36 -10.30 -16.30 -8.45
CA ARG A 36 -11.42 -15.34 -8.38
C ARG A 36 -11.72 -14.61 -9.68
N ASP A 37 -10.97 -14.89 -10.74
CA ASP A 37 -11.19 -14.31 -12.07
C ASP A 37 -12.10 -15.17 -12.98
N SER A 38 -12.73 -16.23 -12.46
CA SER A 38 -13.59 -17.13 -13.25
C SER A 38 -15.09 -17.06 -12.94
N ALA A 39 -15.56 -16.09 -12.14
CA ALA A 39 -16.96 -16.07 -11.68
C ALA A 39 -17.67 -14.71 -11.71
N SER A 40 -17.18 -13.69 -12.41
CA SER A 40 -17.91 -12.43 -12.55
C SER A 40 -17.51 -11.65 -13.80
N GLU A 41 -18.13 -12.00 -14.94
CA GLU A 41 -18.64 -11.11 -16.00
C GLU A 41 -18.78 -11.93 -17.30
N SER A 42 -19.91 -12.62 -17.42
CA SER A 42 -20.46 -13.04 -18.72
C SER A 42 -21.44 -11.95 -19.13
N GLU A 43 -21.41 -11.60 -20.41
CA GLU A 43 -22.38 -10.78 -21.16
C GLU A 43 -22.27 -9.25 -21.05
N GLU A 44 -21.37 -8.63 -21.84
CA GLU A 44 -21.85 -7.95 -23.05
C GLU A 44 -20.75 -7.76 -24.09
N GLU A 45 -21.02 -8.33 -25.26
CA GLU A 45 -20.39 -8.09 -26.54
C GLU A 45 -20.36 -6.59 -26.88
N SER A 46 -19.17 -6.03 -27.08
CA SER A 46 -18.99 -4.99 -28.08
C SER A 46 -17.76 -5.33 -28.90
N SER A 47 -17.95 -6.35 -29.74
CA SER A 47 -17.15 -6.64 -30.92
C SER A 47 -16.96 -5.36 -31.74
N SER A 48 -15.86 -4.64 -31.49
CA SER A 48 -15.28 -3.70 -32.45
C SER A 48 -14.36 -4.49 -33.38
N GLU A 49 -14.90 -5.56 -33.94
CA GLU A 49 -14.34 -6.31 -35.05
C GLU A 49 -14.44 -5.41 -36.28
N ASP A 50 -13.27 -5.10 -36.84
CA ASP A 50 -13.04 -4.78 -38.25
C ASP A 50 -14.32 -4.57 -39.09
N GLU A 51 -14.83 -3.34 -39.15
CA GLU A 51 -15.91 -2.96 -40.07
C GLU A 51 -15.56 -3.20 -41.56
N LYS A 52 -14.33 -3.65 -41.85
CA LYS A 52 -13.90 -4.03 -43.19
C LYS A 52 -14.27 -5.46 -43.56
N SER A 53 -14.46 -6.35 -42.58
CA SER A 53 -14.83 -7.76 -42.77
C SER A 53 -16.26 -8.08 -42.33
N GLN A 54 -16.90 -7.21 -41.55
CA GLN A 54 -18.36 -7.22 -41.47
C GLN A 54 -18.94 -7.01 -42.88
N LYS A 55 -19.84 -7.89 -43.31
CA LYS A 55 -20.54 -7.76 -44.59
C LYS A 55 -21.35 -6.47 -44.55
N ARG A 56 -20.76 -5.38 -45.03
CA ARG A 56 -21.38 -4.06 -45.19
C ARG A 56 -22.66 -4.22 -46.00
N ASN A 57 -23.80 -4.08 -45.34
CA ASN A 57 -25.11 -4.23 -45.96
C ASN A 57 -25.54 -2.89 -46.57
N GLY A 58 -25.99 -2.90 -47.83
CA GLY A 58 -26.51 -1.71 -48.50
C GLY A 58 -25.46 -0.61 -48.76
N VAL A 59 -25.82 0.64 -48.46
CA VAL A 59 -25.05 1.85 -48.84
C VAL A 59 -23.85 2.12 -47.92
N GLN A 60 -23.72 1.41 -46.80
CA GLN A 60 -22.61 1.56 -45.85
C GLN A 60 -21.22 1.34 -46.48
N GLY A 61 -21.16 0.64 -47.61
CA GLY A 61 -19.92 0.43 -48.37
C GLY A 61 -19.55 1.50 -49.37
N LEU A 62 -20.47 2.40 -49.71
CA LEU A 62 -20.36 3.31 -50.85
C LEU A 62 -19.80 4.68 -50.44
N ILE A 63 -19.89 5.03 -49.15
CA ILE A 63 -19.39 6.29 -48.61
C ILE A 63 -18.01 6.03 -47.99
N GLU A 64 -17.00 6.75 -48.49
CA GLU A 64 -15.65 6.70 -47.94
C GLU A 64 -15.60 7.45 -46.60
N ILE A 65 -15.22 6.74 -45.54
CA ILE A 65 -15.10 7.32 -44.19
C ILE A 65 -13.72 7.97 -44.08
N GLU A 66 -13.64 9.27 -44.39
CA GLU A 66 -12.46 10.13 -44.18
C GLU A 66 -12.36 10.65 -42.74
N ASN A 67 -12.45 9.75 -41.75
CA ASN A 67 -12.24 10.16 -40.37
C ASN A 67 -10.73 10.13 -40.05
N PRO A 68 -10.07 11.28 -39.82
CA PRO A 68 -8.62 11.36 -39.58
C PRO A 68 -8.19 10.67 -38.28
N ASN A 69 -9.10 10.43 -37.33
CA ASN A 69 -8.85 9.67 -36.11
C ASN A 69 -9.15 8.16 -36.28
N ARG A 70 -9.56 7.71 -37.48
CA ARG A 70 -9.86 6.30 -37.75
C ARG A 70 -8.57 5.51 -37.83
N VAL A 71 -8.28 4.78 -36.76
CA VAL A 71 -7.11 3.91 -36.71
C VAL A 71 -7.43 2.60 -37.43
N SER A 72 -6.94 2.42 -38.66
CA SER A 72 -7.07 1.15 -39.38
C SER A 72 -6.10 0.12 -38.79
N GLN A 73 -6.62 -0.89 -38.10
CA GLN A 73 -5.82 -2.02 -37.59
C GLN A 73 -5.36 -2.86 -38.80
N LYS A 74 -4.07 -2.79 -39.14
CA LYS A 74 -3.45 -3.71 -40.13
C LYS A 74 -2.89 -4.90 -39.36
N SER A 75 -3.35 -6.11 -39.67
CA SER A 75 -2.80 -7.33 -39.08
C SER A 75 -1.31 -7.46 -39.47
N LYS A 76 -0.43 -7.41 -38.47
CA LYS A 76 1.00 -7.68 -38.65
C LYS A 76 1.23 -9.18 -38.70
N LYS A 77 2.15 -9.64 -39.55
CA LYS A 77 2.54 -11.04 -39.62
C LYS A 77 3.34 -11.41 -38.36
N ALA A 78 3.10 -12.60 -37.81
CA ALA A 78 3.72 -13.06 -36.57
C ALA A 78 5.26 -13.02 -36.58
N ALA A 79 5.89 -13.10 -37.76
CA ALA A 79 7.35 -13.06 -37.91
C ALA A 79 7.98 -11.65 -37.73
N GLU A 80 7.18 -10.59 -37.73
CA GLU A 80 7.64 -9.19 -37.57
C GLU A 80 7.34 -8.63 -36.17
N VAL A 81 6.74 -9.43 -35.28
CA VAL A 81 6.46 -9.02 -33.91
C VAL A 81 7.68 -9.36 -33.05
N ASP A 82 8.47 -8.34 -32.72
CA ASP A 82 9.57 -8.43 -31.77
C ASP A 82 9.00 -8.51 -30.34
N ILE A 83 9.06 -9.71 -29.74
CA ILE A 83 8.48 -10.02 -28.42
C ILE A 83 9.41 -9.53 -27.29
N ASP A 84 10.70 -9.32 -27.58
CA ASP A 84 11.72 -8.90 -26.62
C ASP A 84 11.84 -7.37 -26.49
N ALA A 85 11.13 -6.61 -27.33
CA ALA A 85 11.05 -5.16 -27.19
C ALA A 85 10.32 -4.81 -25.88
N PRO A 86 10.89 -3.96 -24.99
CA PRO A 86 10.25 -3.59 -23.75
C PRO A 86 8.89 -2.97 -24.08
N ARG A 87 7.81 -3.68 -23.71
CA ARG A 87 6.45 -3.18 -23.84
C ARG A 87 6.40 -1.85 -23.13
N GLU A 88 6.23 -0.79 -23.91
CA GLU A 88 5.97 0.53 -23.38
C GLU A 88 4.68 0.44 -22.56
N LEU A 89 4.85 0.46 -21.23
CA LEU A 89 3.76 0.41 -20.26
C LEU A 89 2.66 1.36 -20.70
N THR A 90 1.43 0.88 -20.70
CA THR A 90 0.28 1.68 -21.12
C THR A 90 0.21 2.93 -20.24
N ARG A 91 -0.38 4.04 -20.75
CA ARG A 91 -0.45 5.31 -19.98
C ARG A 91 -0.99 5.08 -18.55
N LYS A 92 -1.96 4.18 -18.41
CA LYS A 92 -2.55 3.78 -17.12
C LYS A 92 -1.54 3.08 -16.21
N GLU A 93 -0.77 2.13 -16.72
CA GLU A 93 0.26 1.42 -15.96
C GLU A 93 1.39 2.35 -15.48
N ARG A 94 1.78 3.33 -16.30
CA ARG A 94 2.80 4.32 -15.90
C ARG A 94 2.33 5.16 -14.72
N GLU A 95 1.11 5.69 -14.79
CA GLU A 95 0.52 6.48 -13.71
C GLU A 95 0.32 5.66 -12.43
N GLU A 96 -0.05 4.39 -12.55
CA GLU A 96 -0.23 3.51 -11.40
C GLU A 96 1.10 3.19 -10.70
N ILE A 97 2.17 2.92 -11.46
CA ILE A 97 3.50 2.70 -10.91
C ILE A 97 4.03 3.98 -10.23
N GLU A 98 3.80 5.15 -10.82
CA GLU A 98 4.19 6.41 -10.21
C GLU A 98 3.41 6.68 -8.91
N LYS A 99 2.11 6.37 -8.89
CA LYS A 99 1.28 6.46 -7.69
C LYS A 99 1.77 5.52 -6.58
N GLN A 100 2.17 4.30 -6.93
CA GLN A 100 2.76 3.35 -5.99
C GLN A 100 4.10 3.87 -5.46
N LYS A 101 5.02 4.30 -6.33
CA LYS A 101 6.31 4.89 -5.94
C LYS A 101 6.15 6.12 -5.05
N ALA A 102 5.17 6.97 -5.33
CA ALA A 102 4.88 8.15 -4.51
C ALA A 102 4.41 7.77 -3.10
N LYS A 103 3.52 6.77 -2.99
CA LYS A 103 3.09 6.22 -1.69
C LYS A 103 4.27 5.63 -0.93
N GLU A 104 5.09 4.81 -1.57
CA GLU A 104 6.27 4.21 -0.96
C GLU A 104 7.25 5.27 -0.48
N ARG A 105 7.51 6.30 -1.29
CA ARG A 105 8.36 7.43 -0.90
C ARG A 105 7.79 8.17 0.30
N TYR A 106 6.48 8.43 0.33
CA TYR A 106 5.82 9.05 1.47
C TYR A 106 5.97 8.19 2.73
N MET A 107 5.69 6.89 2.63
CA MET A 107 5.82 5.95 3.75
C MET A 107 7.28 5.88 4.24
N LYS A 108 8.24 5.83 3.33
CA LYS A 108 9.67 5.86 3.65
C LYS A 108 10.05 7.14 4.40
N LEU A 109 9.64 8.31 3.92
CA LEU A 109 9.88 9.59 4.59
C LEU A 109 9.18 9.67 5.96
N HIS A 110 8.01 9.05 6.10
CA HIS A 110 7.28 8.99 7.36
C HIS A 110 8.01 8.12 8.39
N LEU A 111 8.47 6.93 7.98
CA LEU A 111 9.28 6.04 8.81
C LEU A 111 10.62 6.67 9.19
N GLU A 112 11.25 7.40 8.26
CA GLU A 112 12.47 8.17 8.54
C GLU A 112 12.23 9.37 9.48
N GLY A 113 10.98 9.68 9.82
CA GLY A 113 10.64 10.79 10.71
C GLY A 113 10.72 12.17 10.04
N LYS A 114 10.74 12.25 8.70
CA LYS A 114 10.89 13.51 7.96
C LYS A 114 9.57 14.21 7.68
N THR A 115 8.46 13.48 7.65
CA THR A 115 7.12 14.08 7.53
C THR A 115 6.76 14.88 8.78
N ASP A 116 5.96 15.92 8.65
CA ASP A 116 5.57 16.80 9.77
C ASP A 116 4.88 16.03 10.90
N GLN A 117 4.05 15.05 10.54
CA GLN A 117 3.38 14.17 11.49
C GLN A 117 4.39 13.35 12.30
N ALA A 118 5.32 12.66 11.64
CA ALA A 118 6.32 11.87 12.32
C ALA A 118 7.29 12.73 13.16
N ARG A 119 7.63 13.93 12.68
CA ARG A 119 8.41 14.91 13.46
C ARG A 119 7.69 15.33 14.73
N ALA A 120 6.39 15.61 14.65
CA ALA A 120 5.57 15.98 15.80
C ALA A 120 5.47 14.83 16.82
N ASP A 121 5.28 13.60 16.35
CA ASP A 121 5.24 12.41 17.21
C ASP A 121 6.58 12.15 17.89
N LEU A 122 7.70 12.26 17.16
CA LEU A 122 9.04 12.16 17.75
C LEU A 122 9.29 13.26 18.79
N ALA A 123 8.88 14.50 18.51
CA ALA A 123 9.00 15.61 19.45
C ALA A 123 8.17 15.34 20.72
N ARG A 124 6.93 14.83 20.56
CA ARG A 124 6.07 14.44 21.69
C ARG A 124 6.72 13.34 22.53
N LEU A 125 7.28 12.31 21.90
CA LEU A 125 8.00 11.25 22.59
C LEU A 125 9.24 11.78 23.31
N ALA A 126 9.98 12.70 22.71
CA ALA A 126 11.14 13.34 23.35
C ALA A 126 10.76 14.13 24.61
N ILE A 127 9.64 14.87 24.57
CA ILE A 127 9.11 15.56 25.76
C ILE A 127 8.79 14.57 26.88
N ILE A 128 8.13 13.46 26.57
CA ILE A 128 7.79 12.42 27.56
C ILE A 128 9.07 11.79 28.14
N LYS A 129 10.06 11.47 27.30
CA LYS A 129 11.36 10.94 27.75
C LYS A 129 12.03 11.91 28.72
N LYS A 130 12.11 13.20 28.35
CA LYS A 130 12.68 14.24 29.23
C LYS A 130 11.94 14.34 30.56
N GLN A 131 10.61 14.36 30.56
CA GLN A 131 9.81 14.39 31.79
C GLN A 131 10.06 13.16 32.67
N ARG A 132 10.23 11.97 32.08
CA ARG A 132 10.54 10.75 32.82
C ARG A 132 11.95 10.78 33.41
N GLU A 133 12.93 11.24 32.66
CA GLU A 133 14.31 11.41 33.11
C GLU A 133 14.39 12.43 34.25
N ASP A 134 13.75 13.59 34.10
CA ASP A 134 13.72 14.63 35.13
C ASP A 134 13.00 14.14 36.40
N ALA A 135 11.92 13.36 36.26
CA ALA A 135 11.24 12.75 37.40
C ALA A 135 12.09 11.66 38.09
N ALA A 136 12.85 10.86 37.33
CA ALA A 136 13.77 9.86 37.87
C ALA A 136 14.91 10.53 38.64
N LYS A 137 15.54 11.57 38.05
CA LYS A 137 16.58 12.37 38.71
C LYS A 137 16.08 13.00 40.01
N LYS A 138 14.90 13.63 39.99
CA LYS A 138 14.29 14.19 41.21
C LYS A 138 14.02 13.13 42.29
N ARG A 139 13.60 11.91 41.91
CA ARG A 139 13.42 10.81 42.87
C ARG A 139 14.74 10.33 43.46
N GLU A 140 15.79 10.25 42.65
CA GLU A 140 17.13 9.86 43.12
C GLU A 140 17.74 10.92 44.06
N GLU A 141 17.60 12.20 43.73
CA GLU A 141 18.04 13.31 44.58
C GLU A 141 17.30 13.30 45.93
N GLN A 142 15.97 13.22 45.91
CA GLN A 142 15.18 13.10 47.14
C GLN A 142 15.53 11.86 47.97
N ARG A 143 15.88 10.75 47.32
CA ARG A 143 16.32 9.53 48.03
C ARG A 143 17.68 9.74 48.69
N LYS A 144 18.65 10.36 47.99
CA LYS A 144 19.98 10.67 48.52
C LYS A 144 19.91 11.68 49.67
N GLU A 145 19.06 12.70 49.57
CA GLU A 145 18.84 13.68 50.65
C GLU A 145 18.24 13.02 51.90
N LYS A 146 17.23 12.16 51.73
CA LYS A 146 16.64 11.41 52.83
C LYS A 146 17.65 10.47 53.49
N GLU A 147 18.43 9.72 52.71
CA GLU A 147 19.49 8.86 53.24
C GLU A 147 20.57 9.65 53.98
N ALA A 148 20.96 10.81 53.47
CA ALA A 148 21.91 11.70 54.14
C ALA A 148 21.33 12.29 55.45
N GLN A 149 20.03 12.61 55.48
CA GLN A 149 19.35 13.05 56.71
C GLN A 149 19.23 11.91 57.73
N GLU A 150 18.85 10.70 57.32
CA GLU A 150 18.78 9.52 58.18
C GLU A 150 20.15 9.13 58.74
N ALA A 151 21.21 9.24 57.94
CA ALA A 151 22.58 9.00 58.40
C ALA A 151 23.05 10.07 59.41
N LYS A 152 22.60 11.33 59.26
CA LYS A 152 22.86 12.40 60.24
C LYS A 152 22.05 12.24 61.52
N SER A 153 20.81 11.73 61.46
CA SER A 153 19.97 11.51 62.65
C SER A 153 20.33 10.24 63.43
N LYS A 154 21.06 9.30 62.83
CA LYS A 154 21.56 8.07 63.49
C LYS A 154 22.96 8.24 64.12
N ARG A 155 23.63 9.37 63.90
CA ARG A 155 24.87 9.78 64.58
C ARG A 155 24.53 10.65 65.78
#